data_AF-A0A1F8ULU1-F1
#
_entry.id   AF-A0A1F8ULU1-F1
#
_cell.length_a   1.000
_cell.length_b   1.000
_cell.length_c   1.000
_cell.angle_alpha   90.00
_cell.angle_beta   90.00
_cell.angle_gamma   90.00
#
_symmetry.space_group_name_H-M   'P 1'
#
loop_
_entity.id
_entity.type
_entity.pdbx_description
1 polymer ?
#
loop_
_entity_poly.entity_id
_entity_poly.type
_entity_poly.pdbx_seq_one_letter_code
_entity_poly.pdbx_strand_id
1 'polypeptide(L)'
;MKFIDYYKRLKEKYINHILIIQRGNFYVAINTDAEILHYILGFKLRLQKTGDYEVGFPLSSLEKNKKNIEAANYRIAIVNETEKYDEETGAKKREVAEVQRIERENKQVSDYKKVQSKKEETILLAEAKRLVKKIYQITENAPKKYRYSLVTKLQNLSVEILEEVCNENMMTEEKKKLYAKIQTIEYLLVILKETNSITTKQQGQTAQIIFNLIKSIIN
;
A
#
# COMPACT_ATOMS: atom_id res chain seq x y z
N MET A 1 -14.72 -22.24 -9.84
CA MET A 1 -14.13 -20.88 -9.92
C MET A 1 -13.26 -20.64 -8.69
N LYS A 2 -12.05 -20.09 -8.83
CA LYS A 2 -11.20 -19.81 -7.66
C LYS A 2 -11.78 -18.65 -6.85
N PHE A 3 -11.52 -18.64 -5.53
CA PHE A 3 -12.03 -17.60 -4.62
C PHE A 3 -11.62 -16.18 -5.04
N ILE A 4 -10.38 -15.99 -5.48
CA ILE A 4 -9.87 -14.68 -5.90
C ILE A 4 -10.62 -14.15 -7.13
N ASP A 5 -10.85 -15.01 -8.13
CA ASP A 5 -11.58 -14.62 -9.34
C ASP A 5 -13.04 -14.26 -9.02
N TYR A 6 -13.64 -15.03 -8.11
CA TYR A 6 -14.97 -14.75 -7.60
C TYR A 6 -15.05 -13.44 -6.83
N TYR A 7 -14.07 -13.16 -5.97
CA TYR A 7 -13.97 -11.89 -5.25
C TYR A 7 -13.87 -10.72 -6.21
N LYS A 8 -12.98 -10.80 -7.21
CA LYS A 8 -12.78 -9.73 -8.21
C LYS A 8 -14.08 -9.42 -8.97
N ARG A 9 -14.80 -10.44 -9.43
CA ARG A 9 -16.11 -10.28 -10.09
C ARG A 9 -17.16 -9.62 -9.21
N LEU A 10 -17.20 -9.94 -7.91
CA LEU A 10 -18.11 -9.28 -6.98
C LEU A 10 -17.67 -7.84 -6.68
N LYS A 11 -16.36 -7.60 -6.59
CA LYS A 11 -15.82 -6.28 -6.33
C LYS A 11 -16.14 -5.29 -7.46
N GLU A 12 -16.23 -5.75 -8.71
CA GLU A 12 -16.71 -4.92 -9.83
C GLU A 12 -18.14 -4.38 -9.58
N LYS A 13 -19.03 -5.18 -9.00
CA LYS A 13 -20.40 -4.75 -8.65
C LYS A 13 -20.44 -3.85 -7.42
N TYR A 14 -19.47 -4.00 -6.52
CA TYR A 14 -19.40 -3.30 -5.23
C TYR A 14 -18.12 -2.46 -5.11
N ILE A 15 -17.77 -1.72 -6.16
CA ILE A 15 -16.48 -1.01 -6.25
C ILE A 15 -16.26 -0.02 -5.10
N ASN A 16 -17.35 0.58 -4.60
CA ASN A 16 -17.36 1.58 -3.52
C ASN A 16 -17.65 1.01 -2.12
N HIS A 17 -17.64 -0.31 -1.94
CA HIS A 17 -17.85 -0.95 -0.64
C HIS A 17 -16.63 -1.78 -0.28
N ILE A 18 -16.27 -1.82 1.00
CA ILE A 18 -15.39 -2.88 1.51
C ILE A 18 -16.15 -4.19 1.37
N LEU A 19 -15.65 -5.09 0.51
CA LEU A 19 -16.25 -6.39 0.30
C LEU A 19 -15.69 -7.37 1.33
N ILE A 20 -16.56 -7.99 2.11
CA ILE A 20 -16.19 -9.13 2.95
C ILE A 20 -17.00 -10.35 2.56
N ILE A 21 -16.31 -11.47 2.39
CA ILE A 21 -16.92 -12.73 1.96
C ILE A 21 -16.71 -13.76 3.06
N GLN A 22 -17.79 -14.39 3.49
CA GLN A 22 -17.73 -15.54 4.39
C GLN A 22 -16.98 -16.68 3.72
N ARG A 23 -16.07 -17.30 4.45
CA ARG A 23 -15.34 -18.49 4.04
C ARG A 23 -15.14 -19.36 5.27
N GLY A 24 -16.04 -20.34 5.46
CA GLY A 24 -16.11 -21.09 6.71
C GLY A 24 -16.44 -20.18 7.89
N ASN A 25 -15.64 -20.23 8.96
CA ASN A 25 -15.88 -19.49 10.21
C ASN A 25 -15.32 -18.05 10.22
N PHE A 26 -14.95 -17.52 9.06
CA PHE A 26 -14.34 -16.20 8.92
C PHE A 26 -15.01 -15.38 7.82
N TYR A 27 -15.04 -14.07 8.01
CA TYR A 27 -15.16 -13.12 6.91
C TYR A 27 -13.77 -12.78 6.39
N VAL A 28 -13.63 -12.73 5.06
CA VAL A 28 -12.35 -12.53 4.37
C VAL A 28 -12.47 -11.40 3.34
N ALA A 29 -11.45 -10.54 3.32
CA ALA A 29 -11.23 -9.53 2.29
C ALA A 29 -9.84 -9.73 1.66
N ILE A 30 -9.67 -9.23 0.43
CA ILE A 30 -8.37 -9.29 -0.27
C ILE A 30 -7.91 -7.91 -0.75
N ASN A 31 -6.60 -7.80 -0.99
CA ASN A 31 -5.91 -6.63 -1.55
C ASN A 31 -6.32 -5.33 -0.84
N THR A 32 -6.82 -4.33 -1.58
CA THR A 32 -7.16 -3.01 -1.03
C THR A 32 -8.14 -3.08 0.13
N ASP A 33 -9.15 -3.95 0.06
CA ASP A 33 -10.13 -4.12 1.14
C ASP A 33 -9.48 -4.76 2.37
N ALA A 34 -8.54 -5.70 2.18
CA ALA A 34 -7.78 -6.29 3.27
C ALA A 34 -6.89 -5.27 3.99
N GLU A 35 -6.22 -4.39 3.24
CA GLU A 35 -5.40 -3.32 3.81
C GLU A 35 -6.22 -2.32 4.62
N ILE A 36 -7.41 -1.96 4.12
CA ILE A 36 -8.33 -1.06 4.84
C ILE A 36 -8.79 -1.71 6.15
N LEU A 37 -9.20 -2.97 6.11
CA LEU A 37 -9.61 -3.69 7.31
C LEU A 37 -8.46 -3.90 8.30
N HIS A 38 -7.24 -4.13 7.82
CA HIS A 38 -6.04 -4.18 8.68
C HIS A 38 -5.88 -2.87 9.45
N TYR A 39 -6.03 -1.73 8.78
CA TYR A 39 -5.87 -0.41 9.39
C TYR A 39 -6.98 -0.09 10.40
N ILE A 40 -8.25 -0.33 10.03
CA ILE A 40 -9.40 0.02 10.89
C ILE A 40 -9.50 -0.92 12.10
N LEU A 41 -9.25 -2.22 11.89
CA LEU A 41 -9.56 -3.26 12.88
C LEU A 41 -8.32 -3.87 13.54
N GLY A 42 -7.11 -3.62 13.01
CA GLY A 42 -5.86 -4.15 13.54
C GLY A 42 -5.61 -5.63 13.25
N PHE A 43 -6.42 -6.29 12.41
CA PHE A 43 -6.23 -7.70 12.09
C PHE A 43 -5.03 -7.94 11.19
N LYS A 44 -4.29 -9.04 11.41
CA LYS A 44 -3.05 -9.36 10.68
C LYS A 44 -3.29 -9.49 9.16
N LEU A 45 -2.63 -8.63 8.38
CA LEU A 45 -2.54 -8.72 6.92
C LEU A 45 -1.59 -9.88 6.53
N ARG A 46 -2.05 -10.80 5.68
CA ARG A 46 -1.27 -11.94 5.18
C ARG A 46 -1.03 -11.82 3.69
N LEU A 47 0.19 -12.12 3.23
CA LEU A 47 0.50 -12.25 1.82
C LEU A 47 0.23 -13.70 1.38
N GLN A 48 -0.65 -13.90 0.40
CA GLN A 48 -0.91 -15.22 -0.17
C GLN A 48 0.19 -15.63 -1.15
N LYS A 49 0.29 -16.93 -1.44
CA LYS A 49 1.21 -17.47 -2.46
C LYS A 49 0.96 -16.89 -3.86
N THR A 50 -0.25 -16.39 -4.12
CA THR A 50 -0.63 -15.74 -5.37
C THR A 50 -0.11 -14.30 -5.49
N GLY A 51 0.44 -13.74 -4.41
CA GLY A 51 0.87 -12.33 -4.33
C GLY A 51 -0.21 -11.36 -3.82
N ASP A 52 -1.44 -11.82 -3.63
CA ASP A 52 -2.54 -11.01 -3.10
C ASP A 52 -2.47 -10.90 -1.57
N TYR A 53 -2.86 -9.75 -1.02
CA TYR A 53 -3.01 -9.59 0.43
C TYR A 53 -4.37 -10.09 0.90
N GLU A 54 -4.44 -10.63 2.12
CA GLU A 54 -5.67 -11.15 2.74
C GLU A 54 -5.76 -10.74 4.21
N VAL A 55 -6.96 -10.33 4.64
CA VAL A 55 -7.34 -10.20 6.05
C VAL A 55 -8.60 -10.99 6.26
N GLY A 56 -8.70 -11.63 7.42
CA GLY A 56 -9.97 -12.19 7.85
C GLY A 56 -10.16 -12.11 9.35
N PHE A 57 -11.42 -12.09 9.77
CA PHE A 57 -11.84 -12.05 11.15
C PHE A 57 -12.99 -13.02 11.43
N PRO A 58 -13.17 -13.50 12.68
CA PRO A 58 -14.18 -14.51 13.00
C PRO A 58 -15.61 -14.01 12.76
N LEU A 59 -16.51 -14.89 12.32
CA LEU A 59 -17.95 -14.59 12.14
C LEU A 59 -18.57 -13.95 13.40
N SER A 60 -18.22 -14.46 14.58
CA SER A 60 -18.72 -13.97 15.88
C SER A 60 -18.37 -12.51 16.18
N SER A 61 -17.39 -11.94 15.47
CA SER A 61 -16.96 -10.55 15.64
C SER A 61 -17.57 -9.58 14.62
N LEU A 62 -18.49 -10.04 13.76
CA LEU A 62 -19.07 -9.24 12.68
C LEU A 62 -19.65 -7.92 13.18
N GLU A 63 -20.59 -7.96 14.13
CA GLU A 63 -21.30 -6.76 14.58
C GLU A 63 -20.37 -5.72 15.20
N LYS A 64 -19.36 -6.15 15.95
CA LYS A 64 -18.33 -5.26 16.50
C LYS A 64 -17.53 -4.60 15.38
N ASN A 65 -17.03 -5.38 14.44
CA ASN A 65 -16.17 -4.89 13.36
C ASN A 65 -16.94 -4.01 12.39
N LYS A 66 -18.20 -4.36 12.11
CA LYS A 66 -19.14 -3.58 11.33
C LYS A 66 -19.32 -2.18 11.90
N LYS A 67 -19.59 -2.05 13.20
CA LYS A 67 -19.67 -0.74 13.88
C LYS A 67 -18.40 0.08 13.74
N ASN A 68 -17.23 -0.55 13.83
CA ASN A 68 -15.95 0.14 13.67
C ASN A 68 -15.72 0.61 12.22
N ILE A 69 -16.09 -0.21 11.23
CA ILE A 69 -16.03 0.14 9.80
C ILE A 69 -16.97 1.30 9.48
N GLU A 70 -18.19 1.26 10.02
CA GLU A 70 -19.18 2.32 9.89
C GLU A 70 -18.72 3.62 10.57
N ALA A 71 -18.13 3.54 11.77
CA ALA A 71 -17.54 4.69 12.46
C ALA A 71 -16.36 5.30 11.71
N ALA A 72 -15.61 4.49 10.97
CA ALA A 72 -14.57 4.92 10.04
C ALA A 72 -15.14 5.45 8.70
N ASN A 73 -16.47 5.57 8.58
CA ASN A 73 -17.19 6.12 7.43
C ASN A 73 -17.04 5.30 6.13
N TYR A 74 -16.88 3.98 6.24
CA TYR A 74 -16.82 3.07 5.11
C TYR A 74 -18.15 2.38 4.84
N ARG A 75 -18.51 2.23 3.56
CA ARG A 75 -19.60 1.36 3.13
C ARG A 75 -19.11 -0.09 3.11
N ILE A 76 -19.92 -1.02 3.59
CA ILE A 76 -19.57 -2.45 3.64
C ILE A 76 -20.55 -3.28 2.81
N ALA A 77 -20.04 -4.27 2.10
CA ALA A 77 -20.82 -5.30 1.41
C ALA A 77 -20.45 -6.65 2.01
N ILE A 78 -21.42 -7.31 2.63
CA ILE A 78 -21.24 -8.60 3.31
C ILE A 78 -21.84 -9.68 2.43
N VAL A 79 -21.06 -10.72 2.16
CA VAL A 79 -21.47 -11.86 1.34
C VAL A 79 -21.39 -13.10 2.22
N ASN A 80 -22.54 -13.69 2.54
CA ASN A 80 -22.61 -14.91 3.33
C ASN A 80 -22.59 -16.14 2.42
N GLU A 81 -22.03 -17.25 2.91
CA GLU A 81 -22.14 -18.54 2.24
C GLU A 81 -23.56 -19.06 2.51
N THR A 82 -24.37 -19.25 1.45
CA THR A 82 -25.57 -20.08 1.55
C THR A 82 -25.38 -21.42 0.88
N GLU A 83 -25.87 -22.45 1.56
CA GLU A 83 -26.04 -23.78 0.98
C GLU A 83 -27.36 -23.78 0.19
N LYS A 84 -27.29 -23.93 -1.14
CA LYS A 84 -28.44 -24.39 -1.91
C LYS A 84 -28.15 -25.77 -2.48
N TYR A 85 -29.13 -26.65 -2.34
CA TYR A 85 -29.15 -27.95 -3.01
C TYR A 85 -29.62 -27.75 -4.45
N ASP A 86 -28.86 -28.26 -5.40
CA ASP A 86 -29.27 -28.36 -6.80
C ASP A 86 -30.10 -29.66 -6.94
N GLU A 87 -31.44 -29.52 -6.98
CA GLU A 87 -32.40 -30.64 -6.94
C GLU A 87 -32.26 -31.60 -8.14
N GLU A 88 -31.75 -31.13 -9.28
CA GLU A 88 -31.57 -31.96 -10.49
C GLU A 88 -30.26 -32.75 -10.51
N THR A 89 -29.20 -32.26 -9.86
CA THR A 89 -27.86 -32.87 -9.95
C THR A 89 -27.34 -33.44 -8.64
N GLY A 90 -28.03 -33.21 -7.52
CA GLY A 90 -27.59 -33.61 -6.18
C GLY A 90 -26.29 -32.92 -5.72
N ALA A 91 -25.79 -31.95 -6.50
CA ALA A 91 -24.53 -31.28 -6.24
C ALA A 91 -24.73 -30.04 -5.35
N LYS A 92 -23.86 -29.89 -4.36
CA LYS A 92 -23.85 -28.70 -3.49
C LYS A 92 -23.47 -27.46 -4.31
N LYS A 93 -24.41 -26.53 -4.48
CA LYS A 93 -24.17 -25.27 -5.17
C LYS A 93 -23.97 -24.16 -4.15
N ARG A 94 -22.84 -23.47 -4.24
CA ARG A 94 -22.55 -22.30 -3.40
C ARG A 94 -23.13 -21.08 -4.09
N GLU A 95 -24.22 -20.56 -3.57
CA GLU A 95 -24.78 -19.29 -4.02
C GLU A 95 -24.68 -18.22 -2.93
N VAL A 96 -24.69 -16.98 -3.41
CA VAL A 96 -24.50 -15.76 -2.62
C VAL A 96 -25.80 -15.39 -1.94
N ALA A 97 -25.83 -15.45 -0.61
CA ALA A 97 -26.90 -14.86 0.16
C ALA A 97 -26.62 -13.39 0.42
N GLU A 98 -27.59 -12.59 -0.02
CA GLU A 98 -27.96 -11.28 0.50
C GLU A 98 -26.79 -10.33 0.81
N VAL A 99 -26.50 -9.45 -0.15
CA VAL A 99 -25.69 -8.27 0.15
C VAL A 99 -26.53 -7.35 1.04
N GLN A 100 -26.28 -7.40 2.35
CA GLN A 100 -26.79 -6.40 3.26
C GLN A 100 -26.13 -5.07 2.93
N ARG A 101 -26.80 -4.26 2.11
CA ARG A 101 -26.36 -2.92 1.73
C ARG A 101 -26.72 -1.98 2.87
N ILE A 102 -25.70 -1.43 3.52
CA ILE A 102 -25.91 -0.39 4.53
C ILE A 102 -25.76 0.94 3.81
N GLU A 103 -26.89 1.41 3.27
CA GLU A 103 -26.98 2.73 2.68
C GLU A 103 -26.97 3.77 3.81
N ARG A 104 -25.94 4.62 3.84
CA ARG A 104 -26.07 5.97 4.41
C ARG A 104 -25.86 6.99 3.31
N GLU A 105 -26.62 8.08 3.44
CA GLU A 105 -26.67 9.21 2.53
C GLU A 105 -25.27 9.79 2.26
N ASN A 106 -25.11 10.24 1.03
CA ASN A 106 -23.86 10.63 0.41
C ASN A 106 -23.05 11.64 1.23
N LYS A 107 -21.81 11.28 1.57
CA LYS A 107 -20.68 12.20 1.40
C LYS A 107 -19.76 11.65 0.31
N GLN A 108 -19.35 12.56 -0.57
CA GLN A 108 -18.85 12.33 -1.92
C GLN A 108 -17.62 11.40 -1.98
N VAL A 109 -17.45 10.78 -3.15
CA VAL A 109 -16.26 10.02 -3.62
C VAL A 109 -14.91 10.74 -3.36
N SER A 110 -14.93 12.03 -3.04
CA SER A 110 -13.76 12.84 -2.68
C SER A 110 -13.07 12.40 -1.39
N ASP A 111 -13.78 11.81 -0.43
CA ASP A 111 -13.17 11.41 0.85
C ASP A 111 -12.35 10.11 0.73
N TYR A 112 -12.74 9.19 -0.15
CA TYR A 112 -11.97 7.96 -0.43
C TYR A 112 -10.66 8.24 -1.16
N LYS A 113 -10.68 9.14 -2.15
CA LYS A 113 -9.46 9.61 -2.82
C LYS A 113 -8.56 10.38 -1.85
N LYS A 114 -9.12 11.17 -0.93
CA LYS A 114 -8.34 11.89 0.11
C LYS A 114 -7.69 10.95 1.12
N VAL A 115 -8.35 9.87 1.55
CA VAL A 115 -7.75 8.92 2.49
C VAL A 115 -6.65 8.09 1.82
N GLN A 116 -6.85 7.67 0.56
CA GLN A 116 -5.83 6.97 -0.23
C GLN A 116 -4.63 7.89 -0.55
N SER A 117 -4.89 9.14 -0.99
CA SER A 117 -3.82 10.11 -1.26
C SER A 117 -3.03 10.44 0.00
N LYS A 118 -3.71 10.60 1.15
CA LYS A 118 -3.05 10.87 2.44
C LYS A 118 -2.20 9.67 2.91
N LYS A 119 -2.62 8.44 2.62
CA LYS A 119 -1.83 7.22 2.88
C LYS A 119 -0.60 7.14 1.96
N GLU A 120 -0.77 7.44 0.68
CA GLU A 120 0.32 7.47 -0.31
C GLU A 120 1.33 8.58 0.00
N GLU A 121 0.87 9.77 0.38
CA GLU A 121 1.70 10.89 0.86
C GLU A 121 2.46 10.50 2.15
N THR A 122 1.80 9.82 3.08
CA THR A 122 2.45 9.36 4.33
C THR A 122 3.54 8.32 4.04
N ILE A 123 3.29 7.40 3.09
CA ILE A 123 4.27 6.38 2.69
C ILE A 123 5.44 7.03 1.92
N LEU A 124 5.14 7.92 0.98
CA LEU A 124 6.13 8.66 0.19
C LEU A 124 7.07 9.46 1.11
N LEU A 125 6.50 10.18 2.08
CA LEU A 125 7.27 10.93 3.08
C LEU A 125 8.11 10.01 3.97
N ALA A 126 7.57 8.86 4.37
CA ALA A 126 8.32 7.89 5.17
C ALA A 126 9.53 7.32 4.42
N GLU A 127 9.38 7.01 3.13
CA GLU A 127 10.48 6.53 2.29
C GLU A 127 11.52 7.62 2.01
N ALA A 128 11.09 8.87 1.77
CA ALA A 128 12.01 10.00 1.62
C ALA A 128 12.86 10.22 2.89
N LYS A 129 12.25 10.16 4.08
CA LYS A 129 12.97 10.23 5.37
C LYS A 129 13.96 9.08 5.55
N ARG A 130 13.57 7.86 5.15
CA ARG A 130 14.47 6.69 5.18
C ARG A 130 15.66 6.87 4.25
N LEU A 131 15.44 7.42 3.06
CA LEU A 131 16.49 7.68 2.08
C LEU A 131 17.53 8.66 2.64
N VAL A 132 17.09 9.81 3.15
CA VAL A 132 17.99 10.80 3.79
C VAL A 132 18.79 10.15 4.90
N LYS A 133 18.12 9.50 5.86
CA LYS A 133 18.79 8.83 6.98
C LYS A 133 19.84 7.83 6.49
N LYS A 134 19.50 7.02 5.48
CA LYS A 134 20.42 6.02 4.95
C LYS A 134 21.62 6.66 4.25
N ILE A 135 21.41 7.71 3.46
CA ILE A 135 22.49 8.44 2.76
C ILE A 135 23.48 9.03 3.76
N TYR A 136 23.01 9.69 4.82
CA TYR A 136 23.90 10.19 5.88
C TYR A 136 24.68 9.06 6.56
N GLN A 137 24.03 7.95 6.90
CA GLN A 137 24.69 6.79 7.52
C GLN A 137 25.80 6.18 6.64
N ILE A 138 25.56 6.01 5.34
CA ILE A 138 26.55 5.38 4.45
C ILE A 138 27.69 6.33 4.08
N THR A 139 27.48 7.64 4.22
CA THR A 139 28.47 8.66 3.86
C THR A 139 29.27 9.20 5.05
N GLU A 140 28.88 8.89 6.29
CA GLU A 140 29.55 9.33 7.52
C GLU A 140 31.06 9.01 7.51
N ASN A 141 31.41 7.83 7.04
CA ASN A 141 32.79 7.33 6.99
C ASN A 141 33.44 7.50 5.61
N ALA A 142 32.82 8.25 4.69
CA ALA A 142 33.36 8.43 3.35
C ALA A 142 34.75 9.10 3.37
N PRO A 143 35.67 8.71 2.45
CA PRO A 143 37.00 9.27 2.37
C PRO A 143 36.98 10.81 2.25
N LYS A 144 37.89 11.49 2.97
CA LYS A 144 37.95 12.98 3.01
C LYS A 144 37.95 13.62 1.62
N LYS A 145 38.64 13.01 0.64
CA LYS A 145 38.71 13.51 -0.75
C LYS A 145 37.36 13.60 -1.49
N TYR A 146 36.34 12.86 -1.03
CA TYR A 146 35.00 12.85 -1.64
C TYR A 146 33.95 13.59 -0.79
N ARG A 147 34.30 14.04 0.42
CA ARG A 147 33.37 14.68 1.36
C ARG A 147 32.77 15.95 0.76
N TYR A 148 33.62 16.86 0.27
CA TYR A 148 33.19 18.18 -0.23
C TYR A 148 32.70 18.20 -1.67
N SER A 149 32.66 17.05 -2.34
CA SER A 149 32.20 16.95 -3.73
C SER A 149 31.00 16.02 -3.81
N LEU A 150 31.26 14.71 -3.81
CA LEU A 150 30.27 13.72 -4.13
C LEU A 150 29.34 13.42 -2.95
N VAL A 151 29.87 13.39 -1.73
CA VAL A 151 29.08 13.18 -0.51
C VAL A 151 28.15 14.36 -0.24
N THR A 152 28.67 15.59 -0.25
CA THR A 152 27.82 16.79 -0.08
C THR A 152 26.73 16.85 -1.16
N LYS A 153 27.06 16.57 -2.43
CA LYS A 153 26.05 16.56 -3.50
C LYS A 153 24.97 15.51 -3.26
N LEU A 154 25.36 14.30 -2.84
CA LEU A 154 24.42 13.22 -2.54
C LEU A 154 23.53 13.55 -1.33
N GLN A 155 24.10 14.09 -0.26
CA GLN A 155 23.36 14.50 0.93
C GLN A 155 22.36 15.62 0.61
N ASN A 156 22.81 16.67 -0.09
CA ASN A 156 21.95 17.79 -0.49
C ASN A 156 20.79 17.31 -1.37
N LEU A 157 21.06 16.49 -2.39
CA LEU A 157 20.00 15.92 -3.24
C LEU A 157 18.99 15.10 -2.43
N SER A 158 19.45 14.36 -1.40
CA SER A 158 18.53 13.60 -0.56
C SER A 158 17.60 14.50 0.27
N VAL A 159 18.12 15.63 0.78
CA VAL A 159 17.34 16.61 1.54
C VAL A 159 16.38 17.35 0.62
N GLU A 160 16.81 17.76 -0.57
CA GLU A 160 15.94 18.39 -1.57
C GLU A 160 14.76 17.49 -1.96
N ILE A 161 14.99 16.18 -2.14
CA ILE A 161 13.92 15.19 -2.37
C ILE A 161 12.93 15.17 -1.21
N LEU A 162 13.41 15.20 0.04
CA LEU A 162 12.55 15.22 1.22
C LEU A 162 11.73 16.51 1.30
N GLU A 163 12.33 17.67 1.02
CA GLU A 163 11.65 18.96 1.01
C GLU A 163 10.58 19.02 -0.09
N GLU A 164 10.90 18.55 -1.30
CA GLU A 164 9.94 18.48 -2.41
C GLU A 164 8.77 17.55 -2.10
N VAL A 165 9.02 16.41 -1.46
CA VAL A 165 7.96 15.48 -1.01
C VAL A 165 7.11 16.08 0.12
N CYS A 166 7.67 16.98 0.95
CA CYS A 166 6.91 17.66 2.01
C CYS A 166 5.95 18.73 1.46
N ASN A 167 6.20 19.27 0.26
CA ASN A 167 5.34 20.28 -0.33
C ASN A 167 4.06 19.63 -0.88
N GLU A 168 2.94 19.78 -0.15
CA GLU A 168 1.65 19.22 -0.52
C GLU A 168 1.21 19.69 -1.93
N ASN A 169 0.71 18.76 -2.76
CA ASN A 169 0.20 18.96 -4.14
C ASN A 169 1.22 18.99 -5.29
N MET A 170 2.19 18.06 -5.32
CA MET A 170 3.12 17.93 -6.45
C MET A 170 2.38 17.66 -7.79
N MET A 171 2.51 18.57 -8.74
CA MET A 171 2.03 18.46 -10.12
C MET A 171 2.89 17.47 -10.93
N THR A 172 2.40 16.99 -12.08
CA THR A 172 3.09 16.01 -12.93
C THR A 172 4.52 16.42 -13.31
N GLU A 173 4.76 17.70 -13.58
CA GLU A 173 6.11 18.20 -13.90
C GLU A 173 7.06 18.21 -12.70
N GLU A 174 6.55 18.40 -11.49
CA GLU A 174 7.34 18.33 -10.25
C GLU A 174 7.72 16.88 -9.95
N LYS A 175 6.81 15.93 -10.18
CA LYS A 175 7.11 14.48 -10.11
C LYS A 175 8.23 14.07 -11.07
N LYS A 176 8.28 14.63 -12.29
CA LYS A 176 9.38 14.36 -13.25
C LYS A 176 10.72 14.89 -12.76
N LYS A 177 10.75 16.11 -12.21
CA LYS A 177 11.97 16.69 -11.61
C LYS A 177 12.47 15.84 -10.44
N LEU A 178 11.55 15.41 -9.57
CA LEU A 178 11.85 14.53 -8.45
C LEU A 178 12.47 13.21 -8.93
N TYR A 179 11.90 12.61 -9.99
CA TYR A 179 12.43 11.39 -10.60
C TYR A 179 13.86 11.57 -11.14
N ALA A 180 14.15 12.67 -11.82
CA ALA A 180 15.49 12.97 -12.30
C ALA A 180 16.53 13.12 -11.16
N LYS A 181 16.12 13.73 -10.04
CA LYS A 181 16.97 13.81 -8.83
C LYS A 181 17.25 12.43 -8.24
N ILE A 182 16.23 11.57 -8.18
CA ILE A 182 16.38 10.18 -7.71
C ILE A 182 17.35 9.39 -8.60
N GLN A 183 17.22 9.49 -9.92
CA GLN A 183 18.17 8.87 -10.85
C GLN A 183 19.60 9.38 -10.67
N THR A 184 19.75 10.67 -10.36
CA THR A 184 21.05 11.26 -10.05
C THR A 184 21.64 10.65 -8.77
N ILE A 185 20.82 10.41 -7.73
CA ILE A 185 21.25 9.70 -6.52
C ILE A 185 21.72 8.28 -6.85
N GLU A 186 20.97 7.52 -7.64
CA GLU A 186 21.37 6.16 -8.04
C GLU A 186 22.73 6.15 -8.74
N TYR A 187 22.94 7.08 -9.68
CA TYR A 187 24.21 7.24 -10.37
C TYR A 187 25.37 7.57 -9.40
N LEU A 188 25.16 8.51 -8.47
CA LEU A 188 26.18 8.87 -7.48
C LEU A 188 26.51 7.71 -6.52
N LEU A 189 25.52 6.86 -6.19
CA LEU A 189 25.75 5.65 -5.39
C LEU A 189 26.62 4.62 -6.12
N VAL A 190 26.49 4.50 -7.44
CA VAL A 190 27.38 3.66 -8.26
C VAL A 190 28.82 4.16 -8.16
N ILE A 191 29.04 5.46 -8.31
CA ILE A 191 30.38 6.05 -8.20
C ILE A 191 30.96 5.86 -6.79
N LEU A 192 30.16 6.03 -5.72
CA LEU A 192 30.62 5.76 -4.36
C LEU A 192 31.06 4.31 -4.17
N LYS A 193 30.36 3.37 -4.79
CA LYS A 193 30.71 1.95 -4.73
C LYS A 193 31.99 1.67 -5.52
N GLU A 194 32.15 2.23 -6.72
CA GLU A 194 33.37 2.08 -7.53
C GLU A 194 34.61 2.69 -6.86
N THR A 195 34.43 3.78 -6.11
CA THR A 195 35.50 4.41 -5.33
C THR A 195 35.76 3.72 -3.98
N ASN A 196 35.10 2.58 -3.70
CA ASN A 196 35.12 1.86 -2.43
C ASN A 196 34.74 2.72 -1.22
N SER A 197 33.96 3.79 -1.43
CA SER A 197 33.46 4.66 -0.37
C SER A 197 32.23 4.07 0.33
N ILE A 198 31.51 3.17 -0.35
CA ILE A 198 30.41 2.36 0.23
C ILE A 198 30.53 0.91 -0.23
N THR A 199 29.95 0.00 0.55
CA THR A 199 29.88 -1.44 0.23
C THR A 199 28.73 -1.77 -0.72
N THR A 200 28.83 -2.90 -1.44
CA THR A 200 27.73 -3.45 -2.26
C THR A 200 26.44 -3.65 -1.45
N LYS A 201 26.56 -4.07 -0.17
CA LYS A 201 25.41 -4.23 0.72
C LYS A 201 24.73 -2.89 1.02
N GLN A 202 25.51 -1.85 1.30
CA GLN A 202 24.98 -0.50 1.52
C GLN A 202 24.32 0.06 0.27
N GLN A 203 24.92 -0.14 -0.91
CA GLN A 203 24.35 0.25 -2.19
C GLN A 203 23.00 -0.46 -2.43
N GLY A 204 22.95 -1.79 -2.29
CA GLY A 204 21.73 -2.57 -2.50
C GLY A 204 20.59 -2.20 -1.55
N GLN A 205 20.91 -1.97 -0.27
CA GLN A 205 19.92 -1.49 0.70
C GLN A 205 19.38 -0.10 0.34
N THR A 206 20.23 0.79 -0.18
CA THR A 206 19.82 2.14 -0.57
C THR A 206 19.01 2.12 -1.86
N ALA A 207 19.38 1.27 -2.82
CA ALA A 207 18.62 1.05 -4.05
C ALA A 207 17.21 0.51 -3.77
N GLN A 208 17.04 -0.36 -2.77
CA GLN A 208 15.71 -0.85 -2.38
C GLN A 208 14.80 0.27 -1.84
N ILE A 209 15.36 1.22 -1.09
CA ILE A 209 14.63 2.39 -0.60
C ILE A 209 14.23 3.29 -1.79
N ILE A 210 15.17 3.51 -2.72
CA ILE A 210 14.92 4.28 -3.95
C ILE A 210 13.80 3.65 -4.79
N PHE A 211 13.84 2.34 -4.97
CA PHE A 211 12.79 1.60 -5.70
C PHE A 211 11.41 1.81 -5.06
N ASN A 212 11.32 1.72 -3.73
CA ASN A 212 10.07 1.95 -3.01
C ASN A 212 9.60 3.41 -3.17
N LEU A 213 10.51 4.37 -3.10
CA LEU A 213 10.21 5.80 -3.29
C LEU A 213 9.65 6.06 -4.69
N ILE A 214 10.29 5.54 -5.73
CA ILE A 214 9.83 5.63 -7.13
C ILE A 214 8.43 5.04 -7.27
N LYS A 215 8.20 3.85 -6.71
CA LYS A 215 6.90 3.18 -6.75
C LYS A 215 5.81 4.06 -6.11
N SER A 216 6.12 4.80 -5.05
CA SER A 216 5.18 5.73 -4.39
C SER A 216 4.95 7.03 -5.16
N ILE A 217 5.83 7.41 -6.08
CA ILE A 217 5.66 8.62 -6.92
C ILE A 217 4.76 8.34 -8.14
N ILE A 218 4.89 7.12 -8.70
CA ILE A 218 4.21 6.70 -9.95
C ILE A 218 2.75 6.28 -9.70
N ASN A 219 2.46 5.64 -8.56
CA ASN A 219 1.08 5.30 -8.17
C ASN A 219 0.32 6.56 -7.73
#